data_AF-A0A927LD36-F1
#
_entry.id   AF-A0A927LD36-F1
#
_cell.length_a   1.000
_cell.length_b   1.000
_cell.length_c   1.000
_cell.angle_alpha   90.00
_cell.angle_beta   90.00
_cell.angle_gamma   90.00
#
_symmetry.space_group_name_H-M   'P 1'
#
loop_
_entity.id
_entity.type
_entity.pdbx_description
1 polymer ?
#
loop_
_entity_poly.entity_id
_entity_poly.type
_entity_poly.pdbx_seq_one_letter_code
_entity_poly.pdbx_strand_id
1 'polypeptide(L)'
;MTSHVEEQIQARIAAVAAKKQQQREERAEFARQRAAGLKSRKHSKLRRVFCGSCAKLQRKGSYLRCPLGCGTALCRSRPGCGNSHLRQCPNRCSQGNSSEAS
;
A
#
# COMPACT_ATOMS: atom_id res chain seq x y z
N MET A 1 26.06 2.00 -57.78
CA MET A 1 27.23 1.82 -56.90
C MET A 1 27.13 2.90 -55.85
N THR A 2 26.53 2.60 -54.70
CA THR A 2 26.42 3.55 -53.58
C THR A 2 27.80 4.00 -53.18
N SER A 3 27.98 5.30 -52.96
CA SER A 3 29.28 5.81 -52.57
C SER A 3 29.61 5.33 -51.15
N HIS A 4 30.87 5.02 -50.87
CA HIS A 4 31.32 4.64 -49.53
C HIS A 4 30.88 5.62 -48.43
N VAL A 5 30.69 6.90 -48.80
CA VAL A 5 30.18 7.96 -47.93
C VAL A 5 28.70 7.74 -47.58
N GLU A 6 27.86 7.32 -48.53
CA GLU A 6 26.44 7.02 -48.27
C GLU A 6 26.29 5.84 -47.31
N GLU A 7 27.10 4.79 -47.47
CA GLU A 7 27.11 3.64 -46.56
C GLU A 7 27.51 4.04 -45.14
N GLN A 8 28.52 4.89 -44.98
CA GLN A 8 28.91 5.42 -43.68
C GLN A 8 27.82 6.30 -43.04
N ILE A 9 27.11 7.11 -43.83
CA ILE A 9 25.99 7.93 -43.34
C ILE A 9 24.85 7.03 -42.85
N GLN A 10 24.48 6.01 -43.63
CA GLN A 10 23.44 5.05 -43.25
C GLN A 10 23.82 4.28 -41.99
N ALA A 11 25.07 3.84 -41.86
CA ALA A 11 25.57 3.17 -40.66
C ALA A 11 25.47 4.06 -39.41
N ARG A 12 25.79 5.36 -39.53
CA ARG A 12 25.66 6.33 -38.43
C ARG A 12 24.20 6.56 -38.03
N ILE A 13 23.30 6.72 -39.00
CA ILE A 13 21.87 6.89 -38.73
C ILE A 13 21.31 5.65 -38.03
N ALA A 14 21.65 4.46 -38.51
CA ALA A 14 21.23 3.20 -37.92
C ALA A 14 21.75 3.04 -36.48
N ALA A 15 23.02 3.38 -36.23
CA ALA A 15 23.60 3.34 -34.89
C ALA A 15 22.91 4.29 -33.90
N VAL A 16 22.58 5.52 -34.34
CA VAL A 16 21.85 6.48 -33.51
C VAL A 16 20.42 5.99 -33.23
N ALA A 17 19.75 5.43 -34.24
CA ALA A 17 18.41 4.86 -34.08
C ALA A 17 18.42 3.69 -33.08
N ALA A 18 19.39 2.78 -33.19
CA ALA A 18 19.56 1.65 -32.29
C ALA A 18 19.81 2.11 -30.84
N LYS A 19 20.70 3.09 -30.63
CA LYS A 19 20.97 3.65 -29.30
C LYS A 19 19.73 4.32 -28.69
N LYS A 20 18.94 5.04 -29.49
CA LYS A 20 17.70 5.66 -29.02
C LYS A 20 16.65 4.62 -28.63
N GLN A 21 16.59 3.51 -29.36
CA GLN A 21 15.70 2.40 -29.05
C GLN A 21 16.09 1.72 -27.74
N GLN A 22 17.37 1.42 -27.54
CA GLN A 22 17.90 0.88 -26.29
C GLN A 22 17.57 1.79 -25.10
N GLN A 23 17.79 3.10 -25.23
CA GLN A 23 17.44 4.06 -24.17
C GLN A 23 15.94 4.09 -23.85
N ARG A 24 15.06 3.89 -24.85
CA ARG A 24 13.62 3.82 -24.62
C ARG A 24 13.26 2.56 -23.84
N GLU A 25 13.87 1.43 -24.17
CA GLU A 25 13.66 0.16 -23.50
C GLU A 25 14.15 0.20 -22.05
N GLU A 26 15.35 0.73 -21.81
CA GLU A 26 15.90 0.96 -20.45
C GLU A 26 14.99 1.86 -19.61
N ARG A 27 14.51 2.98 -20.19
CA ARG A 27 13.58 3.89 -19.50
C ARG A 27 12.25 3.22 -19.21
N ALA A 28 11.73 2.44 -20.15
CA ALA A 28 10.47 1.70 -19.97
C ALA A 28 10.61 0.62 -18.88
N GLU A 29 11.75 -0.07 -18.84
CA GLU A 29 12.06 -1.03 -17.79
C GLU A 29 12.15 -0.35 -16.42
N PHE A 30 12.93 0.73 -16.32
CA PHE A 30 13.05 1.49 -15.09
C PHE A 30 11.69 2.03 -14.60
N ALA A 31 10.85 2.52 -15.52
CA ALA A 31 9.50 2.97 -15.19
C ALA A 31 8.62 1.83 -14.64
N ARG A 32 8.71 0.63 -15.23
CA ARG A 32 8.01 -0.57 -14.73
C ARG A 32 8.45 -0.95 -13.32
N GLN A 33 9.76 -1.01 -13.08
CA GLN A 33 10.32 -1.33 -11.76
C GLN A 33 9.89 -0.29 -10.70
N ARG A 34 9.97 1.00 -11.04
CA ARG A 34 9.49 2.10 -10.17
C ARG A 34 8.01 1.97 -9.85
N ALA A 35 7.18 1.69 -10.86
CA ALA A 35 5.74 1.52 -10.66
C ALA A 35 5.42 0.34 -9.73
N ALA A 36 6.13 -0.78 -9.88
CA ALA A 36 5.99 -1.94 -8.99
C ALA A 36 6.38 -1.59 -7.53
N GLY A 37 7.50 -0.88 -7.34
CA GLY A 37 7.93 -0.41 -6.01
C GLY A 37 6.90 0.53 -5.36
N LEU A 38 6.32 1.45 -6.13
CA LEU A 38 5.27 2.35 -5.66
C LEU A 38 3.99 1.59 -5.25
N LYS A 39 3.56 0.59 -6.03
CA LYS A 39 2.42 -0.28 -5.67
C LYS A 39 2.68 -1.02 -4.37
N SER A 40 3.86 -1.63 -4.21
CA SER A 40 4.26 -2.31 -2.96
C SER A 40 4.22 -1.37 -1.74
N ARG A 41 4.74 -0.14 -1.89
CA ARG A 41 4.67 0.90 -0.85
C ARG A 41 3.24 1.29 -0.51
N LYS A 42 2.36 1.46 -1.51
CA LYS A 42 0.94 1.75 -1.31
C LYS A 42 0.26 0.64 -0.51
N HIS A 43 0.44 -0.62 -0.90
CA HIS A 43 -0.10 -1.77 -0.17
C HIS A 43 0.40 -1.81 1.28
N SER A 44 1.69 -1.55 1.48
CA SER A 44 2.28 -1.49 2.83
C SER A 44 1.66 -0.38 3.69
N LYS A 45 1.34 0.78 3.11
CA LYS A 45 0.62 1.86 3.82
C LYS A 45 -0.82 1.48 4.15
N LEU A 46 -1.56 0.87 3.21
CA LEU A 46 -2.94 0.44 3.44
C LEU A 46 -3.06 -0.67 4.50
N ARG A 47 -2.02 -1.51 4.63
CA ARG A 47 -1.95 -2.54 5.67
C ARG A 47 -1.67 -1.99 7.08
N ARG A 48 -1.38 -0.69 7.21
CA ARG A 48 -1.15 -0.07 8.53
C ARG A 48 -2.46 -0.01 9.29
N VAL A 49 -2.45 -0.59 10.48
CA VAL A 49 -3.58 -0.56 11.39
C VAL A 49 -3.36 0.56 12.39
N PHE A 50 -4.38 1.37 12.61
CA PHE A 50 -4.35 2.45 13.60
C PHE A 50 -5.35 2.15 14.72
N CYS A 51 -5.03 2.63 15.93
CA CYS A 51 -5.97 2.57 17.04
C CYS A 51 -7.17 3.48 16.76
N GLY A 52 -8.38 2.95 16.84
CA GLY A 52 -9.62 3.71 16.61
C GLY A 52 -9.88 4.81 17.63
N SER A 53 -9.21 4.79 18.79
CA SER A 53 -9.41 5.79 19.85
C SER A 53 -8.35 6.88 19.88
N CYS A 54 -7.07 6.54 19.64
CA CYS A 54 -5.96 7.49 19.78
C CYS A 54 -5.15 7.69 18.50
N ALA A 55 -5.62 7.15 17.36
CA ALA A 55 -5.00 7.26 16.05
C ALA A 55 -3.52 6.81 15.98
N LYS A 56 -3.00 6.12 17.00
CA LYS A 56 -1.62 5.65 17.03
C LYS A 56 -1.45 4.47 16.08
N LEU A 57 -0.39 4.50 15.28
CA LEU A 57 0.02 3.39 14.41
C LEU A 57 0.32 2.14 15.25
N GLN A 58 -0.30 1.03 14.89
CA GLN A 58 -0.15 -0.25 15.56
C GLN A 58 0.74 -1.19 14.74
N ARG A 59 1.61 -1.93 15.44
CA ARG A 59 2.38 -3.01 14.84
C ARG A 59 1.56 -4.30 14.93
N LYS A 60 1.78 -5.23 14.00
CA LYS A 60 1.14 -6.55 14.07
C LYS A 60 1.49 -7.20 15.42
N GLY A 61 0.48 -7.68 16.15
CA GLY A 61 0.64 -8.25 17.49
C GLY A 61 0.67 -7.25 18.66
N SER A 62 0.73 -5.93 18.41
CA SER A 62 0.73 -4.90 19.48
C SER A 62 -0.66 -4.33 19.79
N TYR A 63 -1.69 -4.73 19.04
CA TYR A 63 -3.06 -4.24 19.16
C TYR A 63 -4.04 -5.39 19.40
N LEU A 64 -5.16 -5.06 20.02
CA LEU A 64 -6.31 -5.93 20.17
C LEU A 64 -7.41 -5.48 19.20
N ARG A 65 -8.25 -6.40 18.77
CA ARG A 65 -9.52 -6.05 18.12
C ARG A 65 -10.59 -5.92 19.19
N CYS A 66 -11.58 -5.07 18.94
CA CYS A 66 -12.71 -4.93 19.86
C CYS A 66 -13.37 -6.30 20.12
N PRO A 67 -13.57 -6.69 21.40
CA PRO A 67 -14.16 -7.98 21.74
C PRO A 67 -15.63 -8.11 21.32
N LEU A 68 -16.34 -7.00 21.14
CA LEU A 68 -17.74 -6.97 20.67
C LEU A 68 -17.86 -7.18 19.15
N GLY A 69 -16.76 -7.46 18.45
CA GLY A 69 -16.77 -7.81 17.03
C GLY A 69 -16.91 -6.64 16.06
N CYS A 70 -16.86 -5.38 16.50
CA CYS A 70 -16.95 -4.21 15.59
C CYS A 70 -15.72 -4.04 14.67
N GLY A 71 -14.69 -4.88 14.84
CA GLY A 71 -13.48 -4.87 14.01
C GLY A 71 -12.52 -3.71 14.29
N THR A 72 -12.85 -2.74 15.16
CA THR A 72 -11.93 -1.65 15.52
C THR A 72 -10.67 -2.20 16.19
N ALA A 73 -9.49 -1.71 15.77
CA ALA A 73 -8.22 -2.01 16.42
C ALA A 73 -7.95 -1.03 17.57
N LEU A 74 -7.41 -1.54 18.67
CA LEU A 74 -7.22 -0.81 19.91
C LEU A 74 -5.84 -1.10 20.51
N CYS A 75 -5.24 -0.12 21.17
CA CYS A 75 -3.94 -0.29 21.83
C CYS A 75 -4.04 -1.39 22.91
N ARG A 76 -3.18 -2.41 22.84
CA ARG A 76 -3.10 -3.45 23.89
C ARG A 76 -2.54 -2.90 25.20
N SER A 77 -1.53 -2.02 25.12
CA SER A 77 -0.82 -1.49 26.29
C SER A 77 -1.55 -0.34 27.00
N ARG A 78 -2.66 0.16 26.44
CA ARG A 78 -3.36 1.35 26.94
C ARG A 78 -4.83 1.03 27.17
N PRO A 79 -5.21 0.54 28.35
CA PRO A 79 -6.58 0.07 28.62
C PRO A 79 -7.63 1.19 28.45
N GLY A 80 -7.24 2.46 28.65
CA GLY A 80 -8.11 3.61 28.40
C GLY A 80 -8.64 3.69 26.95
N CYS A 81 -7.87 3.26 25.95
CA CYS A 81 -8.37 3.20 24.57
C CYS A 81 -9.46 2.12 24.43
N GLY A 82 -9.26 0.96 25.05
CA GLY A 82 -10.27 -0.10 25.07
C GLY A 82 -11.56 0.32 25.77
N ASN A 83 -11.46 0.85 26.98
CA ASN A 83 -12.62 1.23 27.78
C ASN A 83 -13.42 2.37 27.13
N SER A 84 -12.73 3.39 26.59
CA SER A 84 -13.39 4.50 25.88
C SER A 84 -14.13 4.00 24.64
N HIS A 85 -13.47 3.16 23.82
CA HIS A 85 -14.11 2.57 22.65
C HIS A 85 -15.31 1.70 23.02
N LEU A 86 -15.18 0.82 24.01
CA LEU A 86 -16.25 -0.08 24.42
C LEU A 86 -17.51 0.69 24.82
N ARG A 87 -17.38 1.83 25.52
CA ARG A 87 -18.53 2.68 25.88
C ARG A 87 -19.29 3.20 24.68
N GLN A 88 -18.60 3.48 23.58
CA GLN A 88 -19.13 4.06 22.33
C GLN A 88 -19.26 3.02 21.21
N CYS A 89 -19.09 1.73 21.52
CA CYS A 89 -19.04 0.70 20.49
C CYS A 89 -20.45 0.48 19.92
N PRO A 90 -20.64 0.53 18.58
CA PRO A 90 -21.96 0.35 17.98
C PRO A 90 -22.56 -1.03 18.29
N ASN A 91 -21.71 -2.06 18.42
CA ASN A 91 -22.14 -3.41 18.77
C ASN A 91 -22.46 -3.59 20.26
N ARG A 92 -22.25 -2.57 21.10
CA ARG A 92 -22.60 -2.65 22.53
C ARG A 92 -24.11 -2.61 22.75
N CYS A 93 -24.84 -1.83 21.95
CA CYS A 93 -26.30 -1.77 22.03
C CYS A 93 -26.97 -3.05 21.47
N SER A 94 -26.36 -3.71 20.47
CA SER A 94 -26.93 -4.91 19.89
C SER A 94 -26.82 -6.16 20.79
N GLN A 95 -25.80 -6.24 21.65
CA GLN A 95 -25.64 -7.36 22.59
C GLN A 95 -26.52 -7.23 23.85
N GLY A 96 -26.96 -6.02 24.22
CA GLY A 96 -27.85 -5.82 25.39
C GLY A 96 -29.27 -6.34 25.16
N ASN A 97 -29.76 -6.31 23.93
CA ASN A 97 -31.11 -6.73 23.58
C ASN A 97 -31.26 -8.25 23.39
N SER A 98 -30.18 -9.03 23.43
CA SER A 98 -30.21 -10.50 23.22
C SER A 98 -30.45 -11.28 24.51
N SER A 99 -30.37 -10.62 25.68
CA SER A 99 -30.45 -11.26 27.01
C SER A 99 -31.80 -11.09 27.73
N GLU A 100 -32.77 -10.41 27.12
CA GLU A 100 -34.14 -10.21 27.69
C GLU A 100 -35.22 -11.06 27.00
N ALA A 101 -34.84 -12.08 26.23
CA ALA A 101 -35.76 -13.05 25.63
C ALA A 101 -35.48 -14.47 26.14
N SER A 102 -35.82 -14.75 27.39
CA SER A 102 -35.97 -16.09 27.96
C SER A 102 -36.94 -16.06 29.13
#